data_AF-X1NVF1-F1
#
_entry.id   AF-X1NVF1-F1
#
_cell.length_a   1.000
_cell.length_b   1.000
_cell.length_c   1.000
_cell.angle_alpha   90.00
_cell.angle_beta   90.00
_cell.angle_gamma   90.00
#
_symmetry.space_group_name_H-M   'P 1'
#
loop_
_entity.id
_entity.type
_entity.pdbx_description
1 polymer ?
#
loop_
_entity_poly.entity_id
_entity_poly.type
_entity_poly.pdbx_seq_one_letter_code
_entity_poly.pdbx_strand_id
1 'polypeptide(L)'
;TVKEVHLPFILWALPDPKSFSLTGAGVVHGSLDELGIKHKFIYGSHENPKVIDRIIKYSKAAMVVRCLSKSRFGMFGGRTGGMYTATADMTQVKQIFGVEYDQIDQHRLIIEAQNVPDEKAEETLGRIE
;
A
#
# COMPACT_ATOMS: atom_id res chain seq x y z
N THR A 1 -7.29 18.93 -8.46
CA THR A 1 -6.12 19.53 -7.74
C THR A 1 -5.43 18.49 -6.88
N VAL A 2 -4.14 18.63 -6.51
CA VAL A 2 -3.42 17.66 -5.64
C VAL A 2 -4.17 17.37 -4.32
N LYS A 3 -4.91 18.36 -3.80
CA LYS A 3 -5.79 18.17 -2.63
C LYS A 3 -6.97 17.21 -2.86
N GLU A 4 -7.45 17.07 -4.09
CA GLU A 4 -8.57 16.19 -4.46
C GLU A 4 -8.09 14.77 -4.77
N VAL A 5 -6.80 14.61 -5.05
CA VAL A 5 -6.20 13.34 -5.46
C VAL A 5 -5.32 12.84 -4.32
N HIS A 6 -5.86 11.94 -3.49
CA HIS A 6 -5.14 11.29 -2.39
C HIS A 6 -4.14 10.22 -2.89
N LEU A 7 -3.34 10.54 -3.91
CA LEU A 7 -2.29 9.66 -4.43
C LEU A 7 -0.92 10.14 -3.96
N PRO A 8 -0.02 9.24 -3.55
CA PRO A 8 1.37 9.62 -3.30
C PRO A 8 2.02 10.14 -4.58
N PHE A 9 2.75 11.25 -4.48
CA PHE A 9 3.45 11.85 -5.62
C PHE A 9 4.88 12.29 -5.25
N ILE A 10 5.69 12.51 -6.29
CA ILE A 10 7.07 12.98 -6.20
C ILE A 10 7.14 14.37 -6.83
N LEU A 11 7.81 15.29 -6.16
CA LEU A 11 8.27 16.56 -6.72
C LEU A 11 9.76 16.41 -7.03
N TRP A 12 10.10 16.42 -8.32
CA TRP A 12 11.47 16.19 -8.78
C TRP A 12 12.05 17.46 -9.41
N ALA A 13 13.17 17.93 -8.84
CA ALA A 13 13.95 19.04 -9.34
C ALA A 13 15.23 18.57 -10.06
N LEU A 14 15.48 19.10 -11.25
CA LEU A 14 16.67 18.80 -12.03
C LEU A 14 17.82 19.79 -11.70
N PRO A 15 19.09 19.34 -11.70
CA PRO A 15 20.25 20.17 -11.44
C PRO A 15 20.67 20.95 -12.69
N ASP A 16 19.74 21.69 -13.29
CA ASP A 16 20.02 22.57 -14.42
C ASP A 16 19.81 24.03 -14.00
N PRO A 17 20.89 24.83 -13.88
CA PRO A 17 20.81 26.25 -13.56
C PRO A 17 19.93 27.06 -14.51
N LYS A 18 19.83 26.68 -15.79
CA LYS A 18 19.03 27.41 -16.78
C LYS A 18 17.53 27.19 -16.60
N SER A 19 17.15 26.04 -16.05
CA SER A 19 15.75 25.66 -15.83
C SER A 19 15.12 26.34 -14.61
N PHE A 20 15.92 26.87 -13.68
CA PHE A 20 15.46 27.31 -12.34
C PHE A 20 14.62 26.24 -11.60
N SER A 21 14.79 24.96 -11.96
CA SER A 21 13.96 23.85 -11.48
C SER A 21 14.03 23.70 -9.97
N LEU A 22 15.21 23.83 -9.37
CA LEU A 22 15.38 23.76 -7.91
C LEU A 22 14.63 24.88 -7.18
N THR A 23 14.69 26.11 -7.68
CA THR A 23 13.98 27.25 -7.07
C THR A 23 12.47 27.07 -7.17
N GLY A 24 11.96 26.77 -8.37
CA GLY A 24 10.52 26.58 -8.58
C GLY A 24 9.98 25.41 -7.75
N ALA A 25 10.68 24.28 -7.75
CA ALA A 25 10.29 23.13 -6.95
C ALA A 25 10.45 23.39 -5.44
N GLY A 26 11.42 24.21 -5.01
CA GLY A 26 11.58 24.62 -3.62
C GLY A 26 10.38 25.43 -3.09
N VAL A 27 9.87 26.37 -3.89
CA VAL A 27 8.66 27.14 -3.55
C VAL A 27 7.43 26.22 -3.44
N VAL A 28 7.28 25.28 -4.38
CA VAL A 28 6.19 24.29 -4.34
C VAL A 28 6.34 23.37 -3.13
N HIS A 29 7.54 22.88 -2.85
CA HIS A 29 7.84 22.04 -1.69
C HIS A 29 7.42 22.72 -0.39
N GLY A 30 7.85 23.97 -0.17
CA GLY A 30 7.48 24.73 1.02
C GLY A 30 5.97 24.98 1.11
N SER A 31 5.31 25.30 -0.01
CA SER A 31 3.85 25.47 -0.03
C SER A 31 3.10 24.18 0.32
N LEU A 32 3.59 23.02 -0.12
CA LEU A 32 2.99 21.73 0.21
C LEU A 32 3.21 21.34 1.67
N ASP A 33 4.38 21.65 2.23
CA ASP A 33 4.70 21.42 3.65
C ASP A 33 3.79 22.27 4.57
N GLU A 34 3.63 23.57 4.29
CA GLU A 34 2.71 24.46 5.04
C GLU A 34 1.25 23.97 4.99
N LEU A 35 0.86 23.35 3.87
CA LEU A 35 -0.49 22.78 3.70
C LEU A 35 -0.63 21.37 4.30
N GLY A 36 0.43 20.78 4.86
CA GLY A 36 0.44 19.41 5.39
C GLY A 36 0.25 18.33 4.32
N ILE A 37 0.53 18.64 3.05
CA ILE A 37 0.34 17.70 1.93
C ILE A 37 1.60 16.84 1.81
N LYS A 38 1.47 15.56 2.17
CA LYS A 38 2.57 14.58 2.10
C LYS A 38 3.03 14.39 0.65
N HIS A 39 4.32 14.57 0.42
CA HIS A 39 4.96 14.37 -0.87
C HIS A 39 6.42 13.98 -0.71
N LYS A 40 7.04 13.49 -1.78
CA LYS A 40 8.47 13.19 -1.80
C LYS A 40 9.21 14.22 -2.65
N PHE A 41 10.07 15.01 -2.02
CA PHE A 41 10.98 15.90 -2.75
C PHE A 41 12.29 15.18 -3.12
N ILE A 42 12.69 15.29 -4.39
CA ILE A 42 13.93 14.73 -4.92
C ILE A 42 14.63 15.79 -5.76
N TYR A 43 15.91 16.01 -5.51
CA TYR A 43 16.77 16.85 -6.34
C TYR A 43 17.88 15.98 -6.92
N GLY A 44 18.12 16.08 -8.23
CA GLY A 44 19.23 15.42 -8.90
C GLY A 44 18.94 15.03 -10.35
N SER A 45 20.00 14.71 -11.10
CA SER A 45 19.92 14.40 -12.53
C SER A 45 19.33 13.01 -12.79
N HIS A 46 18.66 12.84 -13.93
CA HIS A 46 18.21 11.54 -14.43
C HIS A 46 19.39 10.60 -14.77
N GLU A 47 20.57 11.15 -15.01
CA GLU A 47 21.80 10.38 -15.27
C GLU A 47 22.39 9.78 -13.99
N ASN A 48 21.99 10.28 -12.81
CA ASN A 48 22.48 9.75 -11.56
C ASN A 48 21.65 8.51 -11.14
N PRO A 49 22.23 7.29 -11.17
CA PRO A 49 21.49 6.08 -10.85
C PRO A 49 20.95 6.07 -9.42
N LYS A 50 21.58 6.79 -8.48
CA LYS A 50 21.08 6.91 -7.09
C LYS A 50 19.79 7.74 -7.02
N VAL A 51 19.62 8.73 -7.89
CA VAL A 51 18.39 9.54 -7.97
C VAL A 51 17.25 8.69 -8.51
N ILE A 52 17.52 7.95 -9.59
CA ILE A 52 16.57 7.03 -10.20
C ILE A 52 16.16 5.93 -9.22
N ASP A 53 17.11 5.31 -8.50
CA ASP A 53 16.81 4.31 -7.47
C ASP A 53 15.88 4.85 -6.37
N ARG A 54 16.09 6.09 -5.92
CA ARG A 54 15.20 6.75 -4.95
C ARG A 54 13.78 6.93 -5.50
N ILE A 55 13.64 7.34 -6.75
CA ILE A 55 12.35 7.46 -7.44
C ILE A 55 11.66 6.09 -7.50
N ILE A 56 12.37 5.06 -7.97
CA ILE A 56 11.83 3.70 -8.11
C ILE A 56 11.36 3.16 -6.76
N LYS A 57 12.17 3.30 -5.70
CA LYS A 57 11.81 2.84 -4.35
C LYS A 57 10.53 3.52 -3.85
N TYR A 58 10.41 4.83 -4.03
CA TYR A 58 9.21 5.55 -3.63
C TYR A 58 7.99 5.14 -4.47
N SER A 59 8.14 5.01 -5.79
CA SER A 59 7.06 4.56 -6.68
C SER A 59 6.56 3.16 -6.33
N LYS A 60 7.47 2.22 -5.99
CA LYS A 60 7.11 0.88 -5.52
C LYS A 60 6.34 0.94 -4.20
N ALA A 61 6.79 1.74 -3.24
CA ALA A 61 6.08 1.93 -1.97
C ALA A 61 4.68 2.54 -2.19
N ALA A 62 4.56 3.56 -3.04
CA ALA A 62 3.30 4.18 -3.40
C ALA A 62 2.32 3.20 -4.06
N MET A 63 2.83 2.31 -4.93
CA MET A 63 2.05 1.24 -5.53
C MET A 63 1.52 0.28 -4.46
N VAL A 64 2.36 -0.16 -3.51
CA VAL A 64 1.93 -1.05 -2.41
C VAL A 64 0.84 -0.39 -1.56
N VAL A 65 1.02 0.88 -1.18
CA VAL A 65 0.01 1.65 -0.42
C VAL A 65 -1.33 1.69 -1.18
N ARG A 66 -1.29 1.98 -2.48
CA ARG A 66 -2.49 2.00 -3.32
C ARG A 66 -3.16 0.63 -3.44
N CYS A 67 -2.37 -0.44 -3.58
CA CYS A 67 -2.90 -1.79 -3.61
C CYS A 67 -3.58 -2.15 -2.29
N LEU A 68 -2.91 -1.94 -1.15
CA LEU A 68 -3.47 -2.19 0.19
C LEU A 68 -4.77 -1.41 0.44
N SER A 69 -4.84 -0.13 0.03
CA SER A 69 -6.06 0.68 0.19
C SER A 69 -7.30 0.14 -0.52
N LYS A 70 -7.11 -0.81 -1.45
CA LYS A 70 -8.17 -1.49 -2.22
C LYS A 70 -8.32 -2.97 -1.86
N SER A 71 -7.51 -3.46 -0.93
CA SER A 71 -7.52 -4.85 -0.49
C SER A 71 -8.49 -5.05 0.68
N ARG A 72 -8.93 -6.31 0.84
CA ARG A 72 -9.67 -6.78 2.01
C ARG A 72 -8.82 -7.80 2.74
N PHE A 73 -8.79 -7.71 4.06
CA PHE A 73 -8.20 -8.68 4.96
C PHE A 73 -9.32 -9.47 5.62
N GLY A 74 -9.46 -10.74 5.28
CA GLY A 74 -10.45 -11.65 5.89
C GLY A 74 -9.81 -12.43 7.02
N MET A 75 -10.30 -12.27 8.24
CA MET A 75 -9.95 -13.15 9.37
C MET A 75 -11.04 -14.19 9.58
N PHE A 76 -10.69 -15.46 9.42
CA PHE A 76 -11.57 -16.56 9.78
C PHE A 76 -11.46 -16.87 11.27
N GLY A 77 -12.60 -16.97 11.95
CA GLY A 77 -12.67 -17.20 13.39
C GLY A 77 -12.57 -15.90 14.19
N GLY A 78 -11.80 -15.90 15.28
CA GLY A 78 -11.73 -14.78 16.20
C GLY A 78 -10.51 -14.85 17.10
N ARG A 79 -10.60 -14.20 18.27
CA ARG A 79 -9.50 -14.14 19.24
C ARG A 79 -9.22 -15.51 19.87
N THR A 80 -8.24 -16.22 19.35
CA THR A 80 -7.81 -17.54 19.85
C THR A 80 -7.28 -17.45 21.28
N GLY A 81 -7.86 -18.21 22.21
CA GLY A 81 -7.33 -18.38 23.57
C GLY A 81 -7.18 -17.08 24.38
N GLY A 82 -7.92 -16.03 24.03
CA GLY A 82 -7.78 -14.72 24.67
C GLY A 82 -6.50 -13.94 24.30
N MET A 83 -5.71 -14.41 23.33
CA MET A 83 -4.47 -13.76 22.91
C MET A 83 -4.75 -12.45 22.18
N TYR A 84 -4.28 -11.33 22.73
CA TYR A 84 -4.47 -10.01 22.11
C TYR A 84 -3.83 -9.90 20.72
N THR A 85 -2.75 -10.64 20.47
CA THR A 85 -2.04 -10.65 19.18
C THR A 85 -2.75 -11.45 18.09
N ALA A 86 -3.80 -12.20 18.42
CA ALA A 86 -4.54 -13.03 17.47
C ALA A 86 -5.61 -12.24 16.69
N THR A 87 -5.82 -10.96 17.01
CA THR A 87 -6.82 -10.11 16.35
C THR A 87 -6.34 -8.66 16.30
N ALA A 88 -7.03 -7.82 15.54
CA ALA A 88 -6.73 -6.40 15.40
C ALA A 88 -8.01 -5.57 15.41
N ASP A 89 -7.90 -4.30 15.80
CA ASP A 89 -9.02 -3.37 15.70
C ASP A 89 -9.27 -3.00 14.23
N MET A 90 -10.53 -3.14 13.77
CA MET A 90 -10.88 -2.94 12.37
C MET A 90 -10.67 -1.50 11.91
N THR A 91 -11.01 -0.54 12.77
CA THR A 91 -10.86 0.88 12.49
C THR A 91 -9.38 1.26 12.41
N GLN A 92 -8.54 0.70 13.28
CA GLN A 92 -7.09 0.91 13.27
C GLN A 92 -6.46 0.35 11.99
N VAL A 93 -6.82 -0.86 11.57
CA VAL A 93 -6.32 -1.44 10.31
C VAL A 93 -6.70 -0.56 9.13
N LYS A 94 -7.97 -0.12 9.07
CA LYS A 94 -8.44 0.78 8.01
C LYS A 94 -7.71 2.11 8.02
N GLN A 95 -7.48 2.71 9.19
CA GLN A 95 -6.82 4.01 9.33
C GLN A 95 -5.34 3.94 8.95
N ILE A 96 -4.62 2.89 9.36
CA ILE A 96 -3.17 2.77 9.15
C ILE A 96 -2.86 2.31 7.72
N PHE A 97 -3.58 1.30 7.23
CA PHE A 97 -3.24 0.61 5.98
C PHE A 97 -4.21 0.88 4.83
N GLY A 98 -5.40 1.43 5.12
CA GLY A 98 -6.48 1.60 4.13
C GLY A 98 -7.23 0.32 3.78
N VAL A 99 -6.84 -0.81 4.38
CA VAL A 99 -7.38 -2.16 4.13
C VAL A 99 -8.73 -2.31 4.84
N GLU A 100 -9.73 -2.86 4.16
CA GLU A 100 -10.97 -3.30 4.81
C GLU A 100 -10.71 -4.59 5.59
N TYR A 101 -11.11 -4.64 6.86
CA TYR A 101 -10.93 -5.81 7.70
C TYR A 101 -12.28 -6.44 8.01
N ASP A 102 -12.45 -7.70 7.59
CA ASP A 102 -13.68 -8.46 7.76
C ASP A 102 -13.42 -9.69 8.61
N GLN A 103 -14.23 -9.88 9.64
CA GLN A 103 -14.25 -11.12 10.40
C GLN A 103 -15.29 -12.07 9.82
N ILE A 104 -14.87 -13.28 9.49
CA ILE A 104 -15.68 -14.32 8.87
C ILE A 104 -15.78 -15.49 9.84
N ASP A 105 -16.99 -15.99 10.04
CA ASP A 105 -17.22 -17.15 10.90
C ASP A 105 -16.47 -18.38 10.36
N GLN A 106 -15.76 -19.10 11.24
CA GLN A 106 -14.98 -20.28 10.85
C GLN A 106 -15.87 -21.43 10.35
N HIS A 107 -17.11 -21.55 10.82
CA HIS A 107 -18.08 -22.52 10.32
C HIS A 107 -18.42 -22.29 8.84
N ARG A 108 -18.34 -21.04 8.34
CA ARG A 108 -18.51 -20.78 6.90
C ARG A 108 -17.47 -21.54 6.08
N LEU A 109 -16.24 -21.63 6.56
CA LEU A 109 -15.17 -22.39 5.90
C LEU A 109 -15.54 -23.87 5.76
N ILE A 110 -16.14 -24.46 6.79
CA ILE A 110 -16.57 -25.88 6.79
C ILE A 110 -17.67 -26.10 5.74
N ILE A 111 -18.67 -25.22 5.71
CA ILE A 111 -19.76 -25.29 4.73
C ILE A 111 -19.20 -25.18 3.30
N GLU A 112 -18.32 -24.20 3.05
CA GLU A 112 -17.73 -24.03 1.72
C GLU A 112 -16.85 -25.23 1.32
N ALA A 113 -16.11 -25.80 2.27
CA ALA A 113 -15.28 -26.98 2.04
C ALA A 113 -16.11 -28.21 1.65
N GLN A 114 -17.26 -28.43 2.29
CA GLN A 114 -18.18 -29.52 1.96
C GLN A 114 -18.78 -29.41 0.54
N ASN A 115 -18.79 -28.21 -0.03
CA ASN A 115 -19.29 -27.97 -1.38
C ASN A 115 -18.21 -28.13 -2.47
N VAL A 116 -16.94 -28.36 -2.09
CA VAL A 116 -15.86 -28.58 -3.06
C VAL A 116 -15.90 -30.04 -3.53
N PRO A 117 -15.94 -30.32 -4.86
CA PRO A 117 -15.91 -31.68 -5.37
C PRO A 117 -14.60 -32.41 -5.06
N ASP A 118 -14.69 -33.70 -4.72
CA ASP A 118 -13.53 -34.55 -4.43
C ASP A 118 -12.50 -34.55 -5.56
N GLU A 119 -12.95 -34.56 -6.82
CA GLU A 119 -12.06 -34.49 -8.01
C GLU A 119 -11.12 -33.28 -7.97
N LYS A 120 -11.61 -32.11 -7.54
CA LYS A 120 -10.80 -30.90 -7.43
C LYS A 120 -9.79 -30.99 -6.27
N ALA A 121 -10.18 -31.68 -5.20
CA ALA A 121 -9.28 -31.94 -4.08
C ALA A 121 -8.17 -32.93 -4.48
N GLU A 122 -8.51 -34.01 -5.16
CA GLU A 122 -7.57 -35.00 -5.71
C GLU A 122 -6.61 -34.38 -6.72
N GLU A 123 -7.10 -33.56 -7.66
CA GLU A 123 -6.27 -32.82 -8.61
C GLU A 123 -5.24 -31.94 -7.88
N THR A 124 -5.68 -31.25 -6.81
CA THR A 124 -4.79 -30.39 -6.03
C THR A 124 -3.75 -31.21 -5.26
N LEU A 125 -4.15 -32.36 -4.70
CA LEU A 125 -3.25 -33.26 -3.97
C LEU A 125 -2.11 -33.77 -4.88
N GLY A 126 -2.44 -34.20 -6.10
CA GLY A 126 -1.45 -34.68 -7.08
C GLY A 126 -0.48 -33.61 -7.60
N ARG A 127 -0.67 -32.32 -7.27
CA ARG A 127 0.31 -31.24 -7.55
C ARG A 127 1.30 -31.02 -6.40
N ILE A 128 0.98 -31.52 -5.22
CA ILE A 128 1.76 -31.35 -3.99
C ILE A 128 2.60 -32.61 -3.70
N GLU A 129 2.15 -33.77 -4.17
CA GLU A 129 2.91 -35.03 -4.25
C GLU A 129 3.85 -35.07 -5.47
#